data_AF-A0A701VGS0-F1
#
_entry.id   AF-A0A701VGS0-F1
#
_cell.length_a   1.000
_cell.length_b   1.000
_cell.length_c   1.000
_cell.angle_alpha   90.00
_cell.angle_beta   90.00
_cell.angle_gamma   90.00
#
_symmetry.space_group_name_H-M   'P 1'
#
loop_
_entity.id
_entity.type
_entity.pdbx_description
1 polymer ?
#
loop_
_entity_poly.entity_id
_entity_poly.type
_entity_poly.pdbx_seq_one_letter_code
_entity_poly.pdbx_strand_id
1 'polypeptide(L)'
;MKNRYLLFFLPLIVVKYSSADTVQPFHSSEESVNSQFYLPPPPGNNDPAFRYDKEAYFRGYAMKNSPRWKQAAVDADVSVENIAKIFSPVVGAKINPKDTPETWNMLQNLLTMGGYYATASAKKYYMRTR
;
A
#
# COMPACT_ATOMS: atom_id res chain seq x y z
N MET A 1 15.39 -32.16 -61.90
CA MET A 1 15.08 -31.03 -61.00
C MET A 1 15.56 -31.40 -59.60
N LYS A 2 16.63 -30.78 -59.09
CA LYS A 2 17.15 -31.04 -57.73
C LYS A 2 16.61 -29.94 -56.80
N ASN A 3 15.68 -30.29 -55.91
CA ASN A 3 15.19 -29.39 -54.87
C ASN A 3 16.30 -29.21 -53.82
N ARG A 4 16.70 -27.95 -53.59
CA ARG A 4 17.55 -27.55 -52.47
C ARG A 4 16.64 -26.95 -51.40
N TYR A 5 16.57 -27.58 -50.23
CA TYR A 5 15.93 -26.97 -49.06
C TYR A 5 16.95 -26.08 -48.36
N LEU A 6 16.63 -24.78 -48.26
CA LEU A 6 17.39 -23.81 -47.48
C LEU A 6 16.81 -23.83 -46.05
N LEU A 7 17.57 -24.38 -45.09
CA LEU A 7 17.23 -24.31 -43.68
C LEU A 7 17.71 -22.97 -43.12
N PHE A 8 16.79 -22.04 -42.88
CA PHE A 8 17.07 -20.84 -42.08
C PHE A 8 16.95 -21.19 -40.60
N PHE A 9 18.09 -21.28 -39.90
CA PHE A 9 18.12 -21.26 -38.44
C PHE A 9 18.04 -19.81 -37.96
N LEU A 10 16.86 -19.39 -37.48
CA LEU A 10 16.71 -18.17 -36.71
C LEU A 10 17.19 -18.45 -35.27
N PRO A 11 18.17 -17.73 -34.71
CA PRO A 11 18.51 -17.88 -33.31
C PRO A 11 17.40 -17.27 -32.44
N LEU A 12 16.79 -18.08 -31.58
CA LEU A 12 15.95 -17.59 -30.49
C LEU A 12 16.82 -16.78 -29.54
N ILE A 13 16.70 -15.45 -29.57
CA ILE A 13 17.25 -14.59 -28.51
C ILE A 13 16.30 -14.70 -27.32
N VAL A 14 16.69 -15.46 -26.31
CA VAL A 14 16.02 -15.44 -25.00
C VAL A 14 16.45 -14.16 -24.30
N VAL A 15 15.68 -13.09 -24.50
CA VAL A 15 15.78 -11.90 -23.65
C VAL A 15 15.29 -12.30 -22.26
N LYS A 16 16.21 -12.38 -21.29
CA LYS A 16 15.82 -12.43 -19.87
C LYS A 16 15.17 -11.09 -19.53
N TYR A 17 13.84 -11.05 -19.53
CA TYR A 17 13.12 -10.00 -18.84
C TYR A 17 13.44 -10.14 -17.35
N SER A 18 14.25 -9.23 -16.81
CA SER A 18 14.31 -9.03 -15.37
C SER A 18 13.01 -8.35 -15.00
N SER A 19 12.04 -9.12 -14.50
CA SER A 19 10.96 -8.56 -13.71
C SER A 19 11.60 -7.69 -12.63
N ALA A 20 11.06 -6.49 -12.38
CA ALA A 20 11.51 -5.67 -11.26
C ALA A 20 11.53 -6.56 -10.02
N ASP A 21 12.66 -6.58 -9.29
CA ASP A 21 12.80 -7.40 -8.09
C ASP A 21 11.67 -7.02 -7.12
N THR A 22 10.65 -7.87 -7.08
CA THR A 22 9.55 -7.68 -6.15
C THR A 22 10.09 -7.99 -4.77
N VAL A 23 10.08 -6.99 -3.88
CA VAL A 23 10.52 -7.15 -2.50
C VAL A 23 9.74 -8.34 -1.92
N GLN A 24 10.46 -9.38 -1.49
CA GLN A 24 9.84 -10.58 -0.95
C GLN A 24 9.01 -10.20 0.28
N PRO A 25 7.71 -10.54 0.30
CA PRO A 25 6.85 -10.28 1.46
C PRO A 25 7.34 -11.01 2.71
N PHE A 26 7.14 -10.40 3.88
CA PHE A 26 7.54 -11.02 5.16
C PHE A 26 6.77 -12.30 5.49
N HIS A 27 5.51 -12.38 5.08
CA HIS A 27 4.64 -13.54 5.23
C HIS A 27 3.58 -13.53 4.13
N SER A 28 2.88 -14.66 3.93
CA SER A 28 1.76 -14.72 2.98
C SER A 28 0.52 -14.00 3.51
N SER A 29 -0.50 -13.82 2.66
CA SER A 29 -1.72 -13.13 3.09
C SER A 29 -2.52 -13.92 4.14
N GLU A 30 -2.44 -15.24 4.10
CA GLU A 30 -3.16 -16.19 4.96
C GLU A 30 -2.58 -16.25 6.38
N GLU A 31 -1.31 -15.88 6.53
CA GLU A 31 -0.61 -15.82 7.82
C GLU A 31 -0.98 -14.56 8.62
N SER A 32 -1.66 -13.58 8.00
CA SER A 32 -2.22 -12.44 8.73
C SER A 32 -3.39 -12.87 9.60
N VAL A 33 -3.46 -12.33 10.82
CA VAL A 33 -4.62 -12.56 11.70
C VAL A 33 -5.89 -12.10 11.00
N ASN A 34 -6.90 -12.98 10.92
CA ASN A 34 -8.15 -12.69 10.23
C ASN A 34 -8.89 -11.51 10.90
N SER A 35 -8.78 -10.31 10.30
CA SER A 35 -9.40 -9.09 10.83
C SER A 35 -10.92 -9.15 11.03
N GLN A 36 -11.63 -9.90 10.20
CA GLN A 36 -13.07 -10.14 10.38
C GLN A 36 -13.38 -10.89 11.70
N PHE A 37 -12.45 -11.71 12.19
CA PHE A 37 -12.68 -12.52 13.39
C PHE A 37 -12.64 -11.69 14.67
N TYR A 38 -11.75 -10.70 14.76
CA TYR A 38 -11.51 -9.96 16.00
C TYR A 38 -12.05 -8.53 16.02
N LEU A 39 -12.30 -7.90 14.86
CA LEU A 39 -12.90 -6.57 14.83
C LEU A 39 -14.43 -6.66 14.97
N PRO A 40 -15.06 -5.77 15.75
CA PRO A 40 -16.51 -5.67 15.75
C PRO A 40 -17.02 -5.14 14.40
N PRO A 41 -18.32 -5.31 14.09
CA PRO A 41 -18.93 -4.62 12.96
C PRO A 41 -18.78 -3.09 13.10
N PRO A 42 -18.71 -2.35 11.97
CA PRO A 42 -18.66 -0.90 12.01
C PRO A 42 -19.93 -0.32 12.66
N PRO A 43 -19.86 0.90 13.25
CA PRO A 43 -21.03 1.55 13.83
C PRO A 43 -22.20 1.66 12.85
N GLY A 44 -23.38 1.21 13.28
CA GLY A 44 -24.61 1.28 12.50
C GLY A 44 -25.25 2.68 12.51
N ASN A 45 -26.24 2.92 11.65
CA ASN A 45 -26.83 4.26 11.46
C ASN A 45 -27.40 4.91 12.73
N ASN A 46 -27.92 4.11 13.66
CA ASN A 46 -28.51 4.57 14.91
C ASN A 46 -27.53 4.51 16.10
N ASP A 47 -26.27 4.15 15.84
CA ASP A 47 -25.23 4.01 16.86
C ASP A 47 -24.70 5.40 17.29
N PRO A 48 -24.60 5.69 18.60
CA PRO A 48 -23.89 6.86 19.10
C PRO A 48 -22.49 7.07 18.50
N ALA A 49 -21.74 6.00 18.25
CA ALA A 49 -20.44 6.07 17.60
C ALA A 49 -20.54 6.56 16.14
N PHE A 50 -21.59 6.19 15.40
CA PHE A 50 -21.79 6.70 14.05
C PHE A 50 -22.18 8.18 14.02
N ARG A 51 -22.87 8.67 15.06
CA ARG A 51 -23.09 10.12 15.21
C ARG A 51 -21.78 10.86 15.40
N TYR A 52 -20.91 10.34 16.26
CA TYR A 52 -19.58 10.90 16.49
C TYR A 52 -18.71 10.89 15.22
N ASP A 53 -18.74 9.81 14.44
CA ASP A 53 -18.04 9.73 13.13
C ASP A 53 -18.45 10.87 12.20
N LYS A 54 -19.76 11.15 12.09
CA LYS A 54 -20.29 12.25 11.26
C LYS A 54 -19.85 13.63 11.77
N GLU A 55 -19.90 13.85 13.07
CA GLU A 55 -19.44 15.11 13.69
C GLU A 55 -17.95 15.36 13.45
N ALA A 56 -17.11 14.33 13.56
CA ALA A 56 -15.69 14.40 13.24
C ALA A 56 -15.46 14.71 11.75
N TYR A 57 -16.19 14.04 10.86
CA TYR A 57 -16.13 14.29 9.42
C TYR A 57 -16.45 15.74 9.07
N PHE A 58 -17.59 16.27 9.56
CA PHE A 58 -18.01 17.63 9.25
C PHE A 58 -17.03 18.67 9.81
N ARG A 59 -16.48 18.44 11.01
CA ARG A 59 -15.42 19.30 11.58
C ARG A 59 -14.16 19.30 10.71
N GLY A 60 -13.73 18.12 10.23
CA GLY A 60 -12.60 18.01 9.32
C GLY A 60 -12.84 18.72 7.99
N TYR A 61 -14.02 18.53 7.39
CA TYR A 61 -14.38 19.16 6.12
C TYR A 61 -14.48 20.70 6.24
N ALA A 62 -14.96 21.22 7.37
CA ALA A 62 -15.00 22.66 7.65
C ALA A 62 -13.59 23.30 7.68
N MET A 63 -12.51 22.51 7.84
CA MET A 63 -11.14 22.99 7.79
C MET A 63 -10.58 23.11 6.37
N LYS A 64 -11.36 22.84 5.32
CA LYS A 64 -10.89 22.88 3.92
C LYS A 64 -10.14 24.17 3.61
N ASN A 65 -9.03 24.04 2.90
CA ASN A 65 -8.09 25.12 2.52
C ASN A 65 -7.27 25.76 3.67
N SER A 66 -7.53 25.41 4.93
CA SER A 66 -6.69 25.84 6.06
C SER A 66 -5.28 25.27 5.97
N PRO A 67 -4.29 25.84 6.70
CA PRO A 67 -2.96 25.23 6.83
C PRO A 67 -3.01 23.77 7.32
N ARG A 68 -3.91 23.47 8.26
CA ARG A 68 -4.08 22.11 8.78
C ARG A 68 -4.58 21.14 7.71
N TRP A 69 -5.51 21.57 6.85
CA TRP A 69 -5.98 20.79 5.71
C TRP A 69 -4.89 20.55 4.68
N LYS A 70 -4.07 21.57 4.39
CA LYS A 70 -2.92 21.42 3.47
C LYS A 70 -1.94 20.38 3.97
N GLN A 71 -1.65 20.36 5.28
CA GLN A 71 -0.84 19.30 5.89
C GLN A 71 -1.52 17.93 5.73
N ALA A 72 -2.82 17.81 6.04
CA ALA A 72 -3.56 16.56 5.88
C ALA A 72 -3.55 16.04 4.44
N ALA A 73 -3.57 16.93 3.45
CA ALA A 73 -3.47 16.56 2.03
C ALA A 73 -2.10 15.99 1.66
N VAL A 74 -1.01 16.49 2.25
CA VAL A 74 0.33 15.91 2.11
C VAL A 74 0.40 14.56 2.81
N ASP A 75 -0.12 14.47 4.04
CA ASP A 75 -0.11 13.23 4.85
C ASP A 75 -0.96 12.11 4.22
N ALA A 76 -1.92 12.44 3.35
CA ALA A 76 -2.80 11.47 2.70
C ALA A 76 -2.13 10.67 1.57
N ASP A 77 -0.98 11.12 1.05
CA ASP A 77 -0.18 10.34 0.11
C ASP A 77 0.62 9.26 0.86
N VAL A 78 0.24 8.01 0.65
CA VAL A 78 0.86 6.84 1.30
C VAL A 78 1.94 6.18 0.44
N SER A 79 2.42 6.86 -0.62
CA SER A 79 3.60 6.44 -1.37
C SER A 79 4.81 6.27 -0.45
N VAL A 80 5.70 5.32 -0.77
CA VAL A 80 6.90 5.08 0.04
C VAL A 80 7.81 6.32 0.05
N GLU A 81 7.83 7.08 -1.03
CA GLU A 81 8.54 8.35 -1.16
C GLU A 81 8.05 9.38 -0.13
N ASN A 82 6.73 9.58 -0.03
CA ASN A 82 6.17 10.55 0.90
C ASN A 82 6.29 10.08 2.36
N ILE A 83 6.07 8.78 2.62
CA ILE A 83 6.28 8.18 3.94
C ILE A 83 7.74 8.35 4.39
N ALA A 84 8.71 8.02 3.53
CA ALA A 84 10.14 8.22 3.83
C ALA A 84 10.46 9.70 4.10
N LYS A 85 9.91 10.62 3.32
CA LYS A 85 10.07 12.07 3.52
C LYS A 85 9.50 12.53 4.87
N ILE A 86 8.32 12.05 5.27
CA ILE A 86 7.67 12.41 6.53
C ILE A 86 8.45 11.85 7.73
N PHE A 87 8.86 10.59 7.68
CA PHE A 87 9.49 9.91 8.82
C PHE A 87 10.99 10.16 8.97
N SER A 88 11.72 10.42 7.89
CA SER A 88 13.17 10.73 7.93
C SER A 88 13.57 11.78 8.99
N PRO A 89 12.94 12.98 9.05
CA PRO A 89 13.25 13.95 10.10
C PRO A 89 12.76 13.54 11.49
N VAL A 90 11.72 12.71 11.59
CA VAL A 90 11.17 12.26 12.88
C VAL A 90 12.09 11.23 13.54
N VAL A 91 12.63 10.30 12.77
CA VAL A 91 13.58 9.29 13.26
C VAL A 91 15.02 9.82 13.34
N GLY A 92 15.31 10.95 12.67
CA GLY A 92 16.63 11.57 12.69
C GLY A 92 17.67 10.87 11.80
N ALA A 93 17.21 10.12 10.78
CA ALA A 93 18.08 9.40 9.85
C ALA A 93 17.55 9.53 8.41
N LYS A 94 18.46 9.50 7.44
CA LYS A 94 18.07 9.47 6.02
C LYS A 94 17.29 8.19 5.72
N ILE A 95 16.18 8.31 5.02
CA ILE A 95 15.44 7.17 4.47
C ILE A 95 15.36 7.34 2.95
N ASN A 96 16.15 6.54 2.22
CA ASN A 96 16.12 6.51 0.76
C ASN A 96 16.73 5.20 0.22
N PRO A 97 16.49 4.84 -1.06
CA PRO A 97 16.98 3.59 -1.64
C PRO A 97 18.50 3.42 -1.64
N LYS A 98 19.27 4.52 -1.59
CA LYS A 98 20.72 4.52 -1.71
C LYS A 98 21.41 4.36 -0.34
N ASP A 99 21.03 5.20 0.62
CA ASP A 99 21.68 5.27 1.93
C ASP A 99 21.12 4.23 2.91
N THR A 100 19.86 3.84 2.74
CA THR A 100 19.16 2.88 3.63
C THR A 100 18.27 1.91 2.83
N PRO A 101 18.85 1.06 1.96
CA PRO A 101 18.09 0.18 1.07
C PRO A 101 17.17 -0.80 1.83
N GLU A 102 17.64 -1.37 2.94
CA GLU A 102 16.83 -2.31 3.72
C GLU A 102 15.64 -1.64 4.41
N THR A 103 15.84 -0.41 4.92
CA THR A 103 14.73 0.39 5.48
C THR A 103 13.72 0.76 4.39
N TRP A 104 14.19 1.08 3.18
CA TRP A 104 13.33 1.35 2.04
C TRP A 104 12.47 0.13 1.67
N ASN A 105 13.08 -1.05 1.59
CA ASN A 105 12.38 -2.31 1.34
C ASN A 105 11.40 -2.65 2.47
N MET A 106 11.80 -2.42 3.72
CA MET A 106 10.93 -2.60 4.89
C MET A 106 9.68 -1.74 4.79
N LEU A 107 9.79 -0.46 4.44
CA LEU A 107 8.62 0.42 4.32
C LEU A 107 7.63 -0.06 3.24
N GLN A 108 8.14 -0.52 2.09
CA GLN A 108 7.32 -1.11 1.04
C GLN A 108 6.62 -2.39 1.53
N ASN A 109 7.35 -3.27 2.23
CA ASN A 109 6.78 -4.48 2.80
C ASN A 109 5.71 -4.18 3.85
N LEU A 110 5.95 -3.23 4.75
CA LEU A 110 4.99 -2.87 5.80
C LEU A 110 3.68 -2.32 5.23
N LEU A 111 3.72 -1.62 4.09
CA LEU A 111 2.51 -1.22 3.39
C LEU A 111 1.72 -2.44 2.92
N THR A 112 2.36 -3.44 2.33
CA THR A 112 1.72 -4.71 1.94
C THR A 112 1.14 -5.44 3.16
N MET A 113 1.94 -5.62 4.22
CA MET A 113 1.55 -6.38 5.40
C MET A 113 0.38 -5.70 6.14
N GLY A 114 0.56 -4.43 6.53
CA GLY A 114 -0.39 -3.71 7.36
C GLY A 114 -1.53 -3.05 6.57
N GLY A 115 -1.25 -2.54 5.38
CA GLY A 115 -2.24 -1.85 4.54
C GLY A 115 -3.17 -2.79 3.81
N TYR A 116 -2.64 -3.91 3.29
CA TYR A 116 -3.40 -4.84 2.47
C TYR A 116 -3.76 -6.12 3.23
N TYR A 117 -2.78 -6.93 3.65
CA TYR A 117 -3.05 -8.27 4.17
C TYR A 117 -3.82 -8.24 5.49
N ALA A 118 -3.34 -7.43 6.44
CA ALA A 118 -3.94 -7.33 7.77
C ALA A 118 -5.38 -6.79 7.79
N THR A 119 -5.82 -6.09 6.74
CA THR A 119 -7.17 -5.46 6.71
C THR A 119 -8.15 -6.10 5.73
N ALA A 120 -7.67 -7.02 4.87
CA ALA A 120 -8.41 -7.50 3.72
C ALA A 120 -9.74 -8.15 4.07
N SER A 121 -9.76 -9.06 5.06
CA SER A 121 -10.96 -9.84 5.38
C SER A 121 -12.10 -8.97 5.93
N ALA A 122 -11.84 -8.09 6.90
CA ALA A 122 -12.85 -7.18 7.42
C ALA A 122 -13.33 -6.18 6.36
N LYS A 123 -12.44 -5.62 5.55
CA LYS A 123 -12.82 -4.70 4.46
C LYS A 123 -13.74 -5.37 3.45
N LYS A 124 -13.38 -6.57 3.00
CA LYS A 124 -14.17 -7.36 2.05
C LYS A 124 -15.51 -7.79 2.64
N TYR A 125 -15.56 -8.09 3.93
CA TYR A 125 -16.79 -8.54 4.59
C TYR A 125 -17.78 -7.38 4.82
N TYR A 126 -17.32 -6.26 5.39
CA TYR A 126 -18.21 -5.16 5.78
C TYR A 126 -18.50 -4.16 4.66
N MET A 127 -17.61 -4.00 3.67
CA MET A 127 -17.80 -3.11 2.51
C MET A 127 -18.32 -1.71 2.88
N ARG A 128 -17.81 -1.14 3.97
CA ARG A 128 -18.28 0.14 4.52
C ARG A 128 -18.14 1.26 3.50
N THR A 129 -19.21 2.00 3.26
CA THR A 129 -19.18 3.25 2.48
C THR A 129 -18.21 4.25 3.13
N ARG A 130 -17.39 4.92 2.32
CA ARG A 130 -16.49 5.97 2.76
C ARG A 130 -17.22 7.29 2.96
#